data_AF-A0AAX6GXQ5-F1
#
_entry.id   AF-A0AAX6GXQ5-F1
#
_cell.length_a   1.000
_cell.length_b   1.000
_cell.length_c   1.000
_cell.angle_alpha   90.00
_cell.angle_beta   90.00
_cell.angle_gamma   90.00
#
_symmetry.space_group_name_H-M   'P 1'
#
loop_
_entity.id
_entity.type
_entity.pdbx_description
1 polymer ?
#
loop_
_entity_poly.entity_id
_entity_poly.type
_entity_poly.pdbx_seq_one_letter_code
_entity_poly.pdbx_strand_id
1 'polypeptide(L)'
;MRVKKQKRHRKIVRFYSACFGFREPFKVLCDGTFVHHLLAHGLTPADDALAHLLSARALLFTTACAVAELRALGAPYSASLSAAHQLVTARCDHEKRVSAAACIESVVAGGNSEHFFVATQDGELRKKFREDGEAGGK
;
A
#
# COMPACT_ATOMS: atom_id res chain seq x y z
N MET A 1 -22.67 7.34 -10.99
CA MET A 1 -21.65 7.86 -10.02
C MET A 1 -20.30 7.11 -10.04
N ARG A 2 -20.14 5.98 -10.75
CA ARG A 2 -18.86 5.23 -10.88
C ARG A 2 -17.85 5.88 -11.85
N VAL A 3 -18.31 6.33 -13.02
CA VAL A 3 -17.48 7.00 -14.05
C VAL A 3 -16.84 8.29 -13.53
N LYS A 4 -17.58 9.08 -12.72
CA LYS A 4 -17.05 10.31 -12.09
C LYS A 4 -15.89 10.01 -11.13
N LYS A 5 -15.99 8.94 -10.32
CA LYS A 5 -14.91 8.49 -9.41
C LYS A 5 -13.67 8.03 -10.17
N GLN A 6 -13.85 7.21 -11.20
CA GLN A 6 -12.74 6.74 -12.04
C GLN A 6 -12.03 7.88 -12.75
N LYS A 7 -12.77 8.88 -13.28
CA LYS A 7 -12.20 10.09 -13.89
C LYS A 7 -11.34 10.87 -12.88
N ARG A 8 -11.77 10.94 -11.62
CA ARG A 8 -10.99 11.59 -10.54
C ARG A 8 -9.71 10.81 -10.23
N HIS A 9 -9.78 9.49 -10.05
CA HIS A 9 -8.59 8.68 -9.78
C HIS A 9 -7.57 8.78 -10.92
N ARG A 10 -8.01 8.72 -12.17
CA ARG A 10 -7.13 8.91 -13.34
C ARG A 10 -6.42 10.26 -13.35
N LYS A 11 -7.09 11.34 -12.92
CA LYS A 11 -6.45 12.66 -12.78
C LYS A 11 -5.37 12.65 -11.69
N ILE A 12 -5.67 12.04 -10.54
CA ILE A 12 -4.73 11.93 -9.41
C ILE A 12 -3.50 11.12 -9.82
N VAL A 13 -3.69 9.94 -10.43
CA VAL A 13 -2.59 9.09 -10.89
C VAL A 13 -1.73 9.81 -11.93
N ARG A 14 -2.35 10.53 -12.87
CA ARG A 14 -1.62 11.36 -13.85
C ARG A 14 -0.80 12.45 -13.20
N PHE A 15 -1.32 13.11 -12.15
CA PHE A 15 -0.57 14.11 -11.41
C PHE A 15 0.68 13.50 -10.74
N TYR A 16 0.54 12.38 -10.04
CA TYR A 16 1.70 11.69 -9.44
C TYR A 16 2.69 11.17 -10.49
N SER A 17 2.22 10.74 -11.65
CA SER A 17 3.10 10.30 -12.73
C SER A 17 3.91 11.45 -13.34
N ALA A 18 3.24 12.60 -13.57
CA ALA A 18 3.86 13.77 -14.21
C ALA A 18 4.77 14.57 -13.26
N CYS A 19 4.36 14.73 -12.00
CA CYS A 19 5.06 15.60 -11.05
C CYS A 19 6.03 14.85 -10.13
N PHE A 20 5.79 13.57 -9.86
CA PHE A 20 6.53 12.79 -8.86
C PHE A 20 7.18 11.52 -9.43
N GLY A 21 7.16 11.32 -10.75
CA GLY A 21 7.90 10.23 -11.38
C GLY A 21 7.30 8.83 -11.20
N PHE A 22 6.07 8.71 -10.74
CA PHE A 22 5.39 7.41 -10.65
C PHE A 22 5.23 6.80 -12.04
N ARG A 23 5.62 5.54 -12.21
CA ARG A 23 5.57 4.82 -13.50
C ARG A 23 4.91 3.46 -13.35
N GLU A 24 4.32 3.00 -14.45
CA GLU A 24 3.77 1.65 -14.54
C GLU A 24 4.89 0.58 -14.68
N PRO A 25 4.72 -0.61 -14.08
CA PRO A 25 3.63 -1.01 -13.19
C PRO A 25 3.72 -0.26 -11.85
N PHE A 26 2.61 0.33 -11.41
CA PHE A 26 2.58 1.11 -10.18
C PHE A 26 2.80 0.19 -8.97
N LYS A 27 3.78 0.53 -8.14
CA LYS A 27 4.09 -0.25 -6.94
C LYS A 27 3.10 0.12 -5.84
N VAL A 28 2.38 -0.86 -5.29
CA VAL A 28 1.41 -0.65 -4.21
C VAL A 28 1.87 -1.42 -2.98
N LEU A 29 2.25 -0.71 -1.92
CA LEU A 29 2.65 -1.28 -0.65
C LEU A 29 1.42 -1.55 0.22
N CYS A 30 1.14 -2.83 0.45
CA CYS A 30 0.01 -3.34 1.21
C CYS A 30 0.45 -3.73 2.64
N ASP A 31 -0.30 -3.25 3.62
CA ASP A 31 -0.18 -3.69 5.01
C ASP A 31 -1.06 -4.93 5.29
N GLY A 32 -0.90 -5.51 6.49
CA GLY A 32 -1.69 -6.69 6.87
C GLY A 32 -3.19 -6.40 6.97
N THR A 33 -3.56 -5.18 7.35
CA THR A 33 -4.97 -4.78 7.50
C THR A 33 -5.69 -4.75 6.15
N PHE A 34 -5.03 -4.24 5.10
CA PHE A 34 -5.56 -4.21 3.75
C PHE A 34 -5.65 -5.60 3.15
N VAL A 35 -4.61 -6.44 3.32
CA VAL A 35 -4.64 -7.84 2.86
C VAL A 35 -5.80 -8.60 3.51
N HIS A 36 -6.01 -8.42 4.81
CA HIS A 36 -7.14 -9.02 5.51
C HIS A 36 -8.49 -8.53 4.95
N HIS A 37 -8.63 -7.23 4.73
CA HIS A 37 -9.84 -6.64 4.16
C HIS A 37 -10.15 -7.17 2.74
N LEU A 38 -9.14 -7.37 1.89
CA LEU A 38 -9.32 -7.94 0.56
C LEU A 38 -9.93 -9.34 0.62
N LEU A 39 -9.43 -10.19 1.52
CA LEU A 39 -9.93 -11.54 1.72
C LEU A 39 -11.35 -11.55 2.30
N ALA A 40 -11.60 -10.73 3.33
CA ALA A 40 -12.90 -10.65 3.99
C ALA A 40 -14.04 -10.23 3.04
N HIS A 41 -13.72 -9.45 2.00
CA HIS A 41 -14.69 -8.94 1.03
C HIS A 41 -14.63 -9.63 -0.35
N GLY A 42 -13.84 -10.69 -0.51
CA GLY A 42 -13.74 -11.42 -1.77
C GLY A 42 -13.18 -10.60 -2.93
N LEU A 43 -12.28 -9.64 -2.65
CA LEU A 43 -11.68 -8.73 -3.63
C LEU A 43 -10.39 -9.29 -4.23
N THR A 44 -10.32 -10.61 -4.41
CA THR A 44 -9.18 -11.30 -5.03
C THR A 44 -9.53 -11.65 -6.48
N PRO A 45 -8.61 -11.49 -7.45
CA PRO A 45 -7.23 -11.02 -7.33
C PRO A 45 -7.11 -9.51 -7.00
N ALA A 46 -6.18 -9.15 -6.11
CA ALA A 46 -6.04 -7.80 -5.59
C ALA A 46 -5.41 -6.81 -6.60
N ASP A 47 -4.59 -7.34 -7.50
CA ASP A 47 -4.01 -6.65 -8.66
C ASP A 47 -5.08 -6.17 -9.63
N ASP A 48 -6.10 -6.98 -9.94
CA ASP A 48 -7.20 -6.56 -10.81
C ASP A 48 -8.00 -5.40 -10.20
N ALA A 49 -8.31 -5.49 -8.90
CA ALA A 49 -9.04 -4.45 -8.19
C ALA A 49 -8.26 -3.12 -8.18
N LEU A 50 -6.95 -3.18 -7.91
CA LEU A 50 -6.07 -2.00 -7.92
C LEU A 50 -5.81 -1.49 -9.33
N ALA A 51 -5.70 -2.37 -10.33
CA ALA A 51 -5.50 -1.98 -11.71
C ALA A 51 -6.70 -1.21 -12.27
N HIS A 52 -7.92 -1.64 -11.93
CA HIS A 52 -9.14 -0.89 -12.23
C HIS A 52 -9.18 0.47 -11.51
N LEU A 53 -8.73 0.53 -10.26
CA LEU A 53 -8.71 1.76 -9.47
C LEU A 53 -7.72 2.79 -10.03
N LEU A 54 -6.51 2.35 -10.34
CA LEU A 54 -5.42 3.17 -10.89
C LEU A 54 -5.57 3.40 -12.40
N SER A 55 -6.42 2.61 -13.06
CA SER A 55 -6.57 2.57 -14.53
C SER A 55 -5.24 2.26 -15.25
N ALA A 56 -4.45 1.38 -14.66
CA ALA A 56 -3.05 1.08 -15.00
C ALA A 56 -2.62 -0.23 -14.33
N ARG A 57 -1.50 -0.85 -14.75
CA ARG A 57 -1.00 -2.06 -14.08
C ARG A 57 -0.50 -1.75 -12.67
N ALA A 58 -0.81 -2.63 -11.71
CA ALA A 58 -0.37 -2.52 -10.32
C ALA A 58 0.47 -3.75 -9.95
N LEU A 59 1.60 -3.52 -9.27
CA LEU A 59 2.41 -4.57 -8.67
C LEU A 59 2.33 -4.42 -7.15
N LEU A 60 1.88 -5.48 -6.47
CA LEU A 60 1.64 -5.44 -5.03
C LEU A 60 2.88 -5.86 -4.26
N PHE A 61 3.19 -5.07 -3.25
CA PHE A 61 4.29 -5.29 -2.32
C PHE A 61 3.76 -5.40 -0.90
N THR A 62 4.51 -6.07 -0.04
CA THR A 62 4.33 -5.99 1.42
C THR A 62 5.70 -5.88 2.09
N THR A 63 5.75 -5.54 3.37
CA THR A 63 7.02 -5.49 4.11
C THR A 63 7.19 -6.74 4.96
N ALA A 64 8.44 -7.14 5.19
CA ALA A 64 8.72 -8.26 6.08
C ALA A 64 8.29 -7.99 7.53
N CYS A 65 8.19 -6.72 7.94
CA CYS A 65 7.57 -6.31 9.21
C CYS A 65 6.05 -6.55 9.23
N ALA A 66 5.33 -6.20 8.16
CA ALA A 66 3.88 -6.47 8.08
C ALA A 66 3.57 -7.97 8.10
N VAL A 67 4.39 -8.79 7.42
CA VAL A 67 4.28 -10.26 7.47
C VAL A 67 4.56 -10.79 8.89
N ALA A 68 5.56 -10.26 9.58
CA ALA A 68 5.86 -10.65 10.96
C ALA A 68 4.72 -10.27 11.92
N GLU A 69 4.11 -9.10 11.74
CA GLU A 69 2.94 -8.64 12.51
C GLU A 69 1.74 -9.58 12.29
N LEU A 70 1.41 -9.91 11.04
CA LEU A 70 0.36 -10.88 10.71
C LEU A 70 0.62 -12.25 11.34
N ARG A 71 1.88 -12.70 11.35
CA ARG A 71 2.26 -13.97 11.99
C ARG A 71 2.04 -13.92 13.51
N ALA A 72 2.33 -12.78 14.16
CA ALA A 72 2.13 -12.61 15.60
C ALA A 72 0.65 -12.62 16.00
N LEU A 73 -0.26 -12.20 15.11
CA LEU A 73 -1.71 -12.24 15.34
C LEU A 73 -2.29 -13.68 15.35
N GLY A 74 -1.55 -14.65 14.83
CA GLY A 74 -1.87 -16.07 14.97
C GLY A 74 -2.95 -16.62 14.02
N ALA A 75 -3.58 -17.72 14.45
CA ALA A 75 -4.42 -18.58 13.60
C ALA A 75 -5.58 -17.86 12.85
N PRO A 76 -6.30 -16.87 13.45
CA PRO A 76 -7.38 -16.17 12.74
C PRO A 76 -6.92 -15.43 11.48
N TYR A 77 -5.64 -15.07 11.40
CA TYR A 77 -5.06 -14.32 10.28
C TYR A 77 -4.19 -15.20 9.37
N SER A 78 -4.24 -16.53 9.52
CA SER A 78 -3.45 -17.47 8.71
C SER A 78 -3.69 -17.32 7.20
N ALA A 79 -4.94 -17.10 6.78
CA ALA A 79 -5.27 -16.82 5.38
C ALA A 79 -4.65 -15.51 4.89
N SER A 80 -4.71 -14.45 5.72
CA SER A 80 -4.08 -13.15 5.43
C SER A 80 -2.56 -13.25 5.36
N LEU A 81 -1.95 -14.04 6.24
CA LEU A 81 -0.52 -14.32 6.21
C LEU A 81 -0.11 -15.05 4.93
N SER A 82 -0.87 -16.07 4.51
CA SER A 82 -0.63 -16.80 3.25
C SER A 82 -0.75 -15.87 2.04
N ALA A 83 -1.78 -15.03 2.00
CA ALA A 83 -1.94 -14.04 0.93
C ALA A 83 -0.82 -12.99 0.92
N ALA A 84 -0.39 -12.51 2.10
CA ALA A 84 0.73 -11.56 2.20
C ALA A 84 2.04 -12.18 1.70
N HIS A 85 2.27 -13.48 1.93
CA HIS A 85 3.44 -14.19 1.43
C HIS A 85 3.49 -14.33 -0.11
N GLN A 86 2.35 -14.20 -0.79
CA GLN A 86 2.29 -14.21 -2.26
C GLN A 86 2.67 -12.86 -2.87
N LEU A 87 2.72 -11.79 -2.06
CA LEU A 87 3.10 -10.45 -2.52
C LEU A 87 4.62 -10.28 -2.58
N VAL A 88 5.09 -9.33 -3.38
CA VAL A 88 6.53 -9.03 -3.46
C VAL A 88 7.00 -8.39 -2.15
N THR A 89 8.08 -8.89 -1.56
CA THR A 89 8.59 -8.28 -0.32
C THR A 89 9.40 -7.03 -0.62
N ALA A 90 8.93 -5.87 -0.18
CA ALA A 90 9.67 -4.62 -0.17
C ALA A 90 10.78 -4.66 0.91
N ARG A 91 11.95 -4.13 0.56
CA ARG A 91 13.09 -4.06 1.47
C ARG A 91 12.81 -3.04 2.57
N CYS A 92 13.07 -3.42 3.81
CA CYS A 92 13.09 -2.54 4.96
C CYS A 92 14.35 -2.84 5.79
N ASP A 93 15.11 -1.81 6.17
CA ASP A 93 16.42 -1.96 6.83
C ASP A 93 16.31 -1.94 8.37
N HIS A 94 15.21 -2.49 8.92
CA HIS A 94 15.02 -2.58 10.37
C HIS A 94 15.76 -3.78 10.96
N GLU A 95 16.66 -3.53 11.92
CA GLU A 95 17.36 -4.60 12.67
C GLU A 95 16.39 -5.40 13.55
N LYS A 96 15.47 -4.72 14.24
CA LYS A 96 14.37 -5.34 15.00
C LYS A 96 13.06 -5.13 14.26
N ARG A 97 12.21 -6.16 14.24
CA ARG A 97 10.88 -6.05 13.64
C ARG A 97 10.07 -4.99 14.38
N VAL A 98 9.73 -3.92 13.67
CA VAL A 98 8.81 -2.86 14.12
C VAL A 98 7.39 -3.15 13.63
N SER A 99 6.42 -2.36 14.10
CA SER A 99 5.03 -2.45 13.62
C SER A 99 4.93 -2.17 12.12
N ALA A 100 3.89 -2.69 11.47
CA ALA A 100 3.65 -2.48 10.05
C ALA A 100 3.54 -0.98 9.72
N ALA A 101 2.84 -0.21 10.56
CA ALA A 101 2.69 1.24 10.42
C ALA A 101 4.04 1.96 10.45
N ALA A 102 4.88 1.72 11.47
CA ALA A 102 6.20 2.33 11.57
C ALA A 102 7.13 1.89 10.42
N CYS A 103 7.02 0.63 9.98
CA CYS A 103 7.79 0.14 8.85
C CYS A 103 7.40 0.85 7.56
N ILE A 104 6.10 0.98 7.26
CA ILE A 104 5.62 1.65 6.05
C ILE A 104 5.98 3.14 6.09
N GLU A 105 5.86 3.77 7.26
CA GLU A 105 6.30 5.14 7.49
C GLU A 105 7.78 5.29 7.13
N SER A 106 8.67 4.45 7.65
CA SER A 106 10.11 4.52 7.34
C SER A 106 10.43 4.32 5.85
N VAL A 107 9.70 3.42 5.16
CA VAL A 107 9.92 3.11 3.74
C VAL A 107 9.49 4.28 2.85
N VAL A 108 8.49 5.04 3.27
CA VAL A 108 7.92 6.15 2.48
C VAL A 108 8.45 7.52 2.90
N ALA A 109 8.86 7.70 4.17
CA ALA A 109 9.26 8.99 4.76
C ALA A 109 10.49 9.64 4.10
N GLY A 110 11.37 8.87 3.46
CA GLY A 110 12.55 9.37 2.73
C GLY A 110 12.24 10.00 1.36
N GLY A 111 11.09 10.66 1.21
CA GLY A 111 10.65 11.23 -0.08
C GLY A 111 10.11 10.19 -1.07
N ASN A 112 9.77 8.99 -0.60
CA ASN A 112 9.20 7.91 -1.41
C ASN A 112 9.97 7.66 -2.72
N SER A 113 11.28 7.45 -2.61
CA SER A 113 12.18 7.25 -3.76
C SER A 113 11.76 6.10 -4.68
N GLU A 114 11.14 5.07 -4.11
CA GLU A 114 10.66 3.91 -4.85
C GLU A 114 9.28 4.12 -5.51
N HIS A 115 8.62 5.24 -5.22
CA HIS A 115 7.31 5.63 -5.73
C HIS A 115 6.19 4.63 -5.41
N PHE A 116 6.09 4.25 -4.14
CA PHE A 116 5.00 3.40 -3.65
C PHE A 116 3.70 4.20 -3.47
N PHE A 117 2.59 3.64 -3.93
CA PHE A 117 1.28 3.92 -3.34
C PHE A 117 1.11 3.07 -2.09
N VAL A 118 0.48 3.61 -1.04
CA VAL A 118 0.21 2.85 0.19
C VAL A 118 -1.26 2.43 0.20
N ALA A 119 -1.51 1.13 0.45
CA ALA A 119 -2.84 0.56 0.63
C ALA A 119 -2.99 0.04 2.06
N THR A 120 -3.81 0.71 2.87
CA THR A 120 -3.99 0.44 4.30
C THR A 120 -5.42 0.72 4.79
N GLN A 121 -5.90 -0.10 5.74
CA GLN A 121 -7.13 0.17 6.49
C GLN A 121 -6.90 0.93 7.81
N ASP A 122 -5.65 1.16 8.21
CA ASP A 122 -5.29 1.95 9.39
C ASP A 122 -5.64 3.44 9.19
N GLY A 123 -6.49 3.97 10.08
CA GLY A 123 -6.92 5.37 10.05
C GLY A 123 -5.83 6.37 10.41
N GLU A 124 -5.00 6.02 11.37
CA GLU A 124 -3.92 6.87 11.87
C GLU A 124 -2.81 6.97 10.82
N LEU A 125 -2.42 5.83 10.22
CA LEU A 125 -1.41 5.82 9.16
C LEU A 125 -1.83 6.67 7.95
N ARG A 126 -3.11 6.61 7.53
CA ARG A 126 -3.61 7.47 6.45
C ARG A 126 -3.67 8.94 6.82
N LYS A 127 -3.89 9.27 8.10
CA LYS A 127 -3.93 10.66 8.56
C LYS A 127 -2.53 11.26 8.49
N LYS A 128 -1.54 10.57 9.05
CA LYS A 128 -0.12 10.95 8.99
C LYS A 128 0.35 11.25 7.57
N PHE A 129 0.20 10.31 6.62
CA PHE A 129 0.65 10.52 5.24
C PHE A 129 -0.07 11.65 4.49
N ARG A 130 -1.25 12.07 4.93
CA ARG A 130 -1.95 13.23 4.37
C ARG A 130 -1.43 14.53 4.94
N GLU A 131 -1.15 14.56 6.24
CA GLU A 131 -0.59 15.73 6.94
C GLU A 131 0.86 16.00 6.49
N ASP A 132 1.68 14.97 6.36
CA ASP A 132 3.07 15.09 5.88
C ASP A 132 3.16 15.55 4.41
N GLY A 133 2.15 15.21 3.60
CA GLY A 133 2.03 15.67 2.21
C GLY A 133 1.73 17.16 2.06
N GLU A 134 1.21 17.82 3.10
CA GLU A 134 0.97 19.27 3.11
C GLU A 134 2.21 20.07 3.51
N ALA A 135 3.19 19.45 4.19
CA ALA A 135 4.42 20.10 4.63
C ALA A 135 5.48 20.28 3.52
N GLY A 136 5.41 19.50 2.44
CA GLY A 136 6.36 19.54 1.30
C GLY A 136 6.00 20.54 0.19
N GLY A 137 4.98 21.38 0.39
CA GLY A 137 4.48 22.37 -0.56
C GLY A 137 4.80 23.82 -0.19
N LYS A 138 6.00 24.09 0.34
CA LYS A 138 6.56 25.43 0.47
C LYS A 138 7.90 25.51 -0.24
#